data_AF-A0A382B7P6-F1
#
_entry.id   AF-A0A382B7P6-F1
#
_cell.length_a   1.000
_cell.length_b   1.000
_cell.length_c   1.000
_cell.angle_alpha   90.00
_cell.angle_beta   90.00
_cell.angle_gamma   90.00
#
_symmetry.space_group_name_H-M   'P 1'
#
loop_
_entity.id
_entity.type
_entity.pdbx_description
1 polymer ?
#
loop_
_entity_poly.entity_id
_entity_poly.type
_entity_poly.pdbx_seq_one_letter_code
_entity_poly.pdbx_strand_id
1 'polypeptide(L)'
;MNNQKSNMTIYPEGVDGMYNKTNNQLWYMGNTGPSFPQDYWIEGLGWLAEQDTNLEPEERPGFISWWDYGFWAIDIGEHPTVADNFQFGYQIAGNFIASQSEHEAMALLLYRLLEPEVDRDTGRFNDEIRILVLEYLSEDNVTEFETIILNPEDYIPTKADGSDQDVHKKNAAIRAGKPILMTMEKSRIADLMWEIEQATGNSIRYFAADTRLMPYSADNTGILYAPVTLADYDISNFFEVQAILSNGETVPFEEAIEIITDDSNIQVTDQRLVYKEKFLNSTFFRAFIGWSAPDIGRDIEDGIPGINGQIGQDQNLPPLFGWNMTHFKMVHSNAGLRILKYYDCATIYGTVATPNGDPVAYANVTVLDENKVPHATVTTDKNGKYSILVPAGNLTLAVSMGAPEDDREKIFKTSNNILITKDNIIISEEQAMRRTASEINLNLDVEPASISGRLYWDMNKDEEFGTDDVAIPLISVTAANIHSGVNNSITTDSNGNYKFEGLAPGEYEITAEIEGHHLDLDAYIGTAGIRAGQDITIKGALEPGAVWGKFIDEGLGSETVTV
;
A
#
# COMPACT_ATOMS: atom_id res chain seq x y z
N MET A 1 -48.02 -2.59 4.35
CA MET A 1 -48.94 -1.46 4.10
C MET A 1 -48.21 -0.48 3.20
N ASN A 2 -48.89 0.03 2.17
CA ASN A 2 -48.36 0.95 1.17
C ASN A 2 -47.61 2.13 1.80
N ASN A 3 -46.36 2.37 1.37
CA ASN A 3 -45.78 3.70 1.42
C ASN A 3 -45.06 3.96 0.09
N GLN A 4 -45.81 4.53 -0.85
CA GLN A 4 -45.25 5.16 -2.03
C GLN A 4 -44.34 6.31 -1.55
N LYS A 5 -43.01 6.12 -1.56
CA LYS A 5 -42.06 7.25 -1.56
C LYS A 5 -42.12 7.91 -2.95
N SER A 6 -43.20 8.63 -3.26
CA SER A 6 -43.20 9.56 -4.38
C SER A 6 -42.47 10.83 -3.95
N ASN A 7 -41.13 10.79 -3.94
CA ASN A 7 -40.31 11.98 -3.82
C ASN A 7 -40.29 12.69 -5.19
N MET A 8 -41.45 13.13 -5.67
CA MET A 8 -41.47 14.11 -6.75
C MET A 8 -41.13 15.46 -6.12
N THR A 9 -39.86 15.82 -6.23
CA THR A 9 -39.37 17.17 -5.94
C THR A 9 -40.30 18.20 -6.62
N ILE A 10 -40.81 19.15 -5.83
CA ILE A 10 -41.62 20.30 -6.30
C ILE A 10 -40.83 21.28 -7.20
N TYR A 11 -39.53 21.04 -7.37
CA TYR A 11 -38.60 21.81 -8.19
C TYR A 11 -37.99 20.94 -9.31
N PRO A 12 -38.74 20.66 -10.39
CA PRO A 12 -38.31 19.76 -11.46
C PRO A 12 -37.04 20.21 -12.21
N GLU A 13 -36.54 21.42 -11.94
CA GLU A 13 -35.30 21.98 -12.50
C GLU A 13 -34.10 21.94 -11.54
N GLY A 14 -34.22 21.30 -10.35
CA GLY A 14 -33.14 21.20 -9.36
C GLY A 14 -33.09 22.35 -8.34
N VAL A 15 -31.99 22.47 -7.60
CA VAL A 15 -31.82 23.45 -6.49
C VAL A 15 -31.43 24.86 -6.94
N ASP A 16 -31.20 25.09 -8.24
CA ASP A 16 -30.77 26.38 -8.78
C ASP A 16 -31.75 27.53 -8.49
N GLY A 17 -33.05 27.23 -8.41
CA GLY A 17 -34.09 28.18 -8.04
C GLY A 17 -34.22 28.41 -6.53
N MET A 18 -33.46 27.70 -5.70
CA MET A 18 -33.64 27.69 -4.25
C MET A 18 -32.72 28.69 -3.53
N TYR A 19 -31.66 29.18 -4.17
CA TYR A 19 -30.69 30.11 -3.57
C TYR A 19 -30.96 31.58 -3.94
N ASN A 20 -30.80 32.48 -2.97
CA ASN A 20 -30.83 33.92 -3.20
C ASN A 20 -29.53 34.38 -3.87
N LYS A 21 -29.67 35.13 -4.98
CA LYS A 21 -28.58 35.62 -5.83
C LYS A 21 -27.59 36.55 -5.14
N THR A 22 -27.88 37.04 -3.93
CA THR A 22 -27.05 38.01 -3.21
C THR A 22 -26.18 37.40 -2.11
N ASN A 23 -26.54 36.24 -1.56
CA ASN A 23 -25.89 35.69 -0.37
C ASN A 23 -25.88 34.14 -0.31
N ASN A 24 -26.23 33.44 -1.40
CA ASN A 24 -26.20 31.97 -1.49
C ASN A 24 -26.99 31.26 -0.37
N GLN A 25 -28.01 31.91 0.19
CA GLN A 25 -28.91 31.34 1.19
C GLN A 25 -30.21 30.86 0.53
N LEU A 26 -30.83 29.81 1.06
CA LEU A 26 -32.10 29.31 0.55
C LEU A 26 -33.21 30.37 0.72
N TRP A 27 -33.66 31.00 -0.37
CA TRP A 27 -34.51 32.21 -0.30
C TRP A 27 -35.88 31.94 0.35
N TYR A 28 -36.38 30.71 0.25
CA TYR A 28 -37.66 30.30 0.81
C TYR A 28 -37.60 29.94 2.30
N MET A 29 -36.39 29.79 2.87
CA MET A 29 -36.20 29.51 4.29
C MET A 29 -36.20 30.80 5.15
N GLY A 30 -36.27 31.99 4.54
CA GLY A 30 -36.39 33.26 5.26
C GLY A 30 -35.23 33.50 6.24
N ASN A 31 -35.55 33.66 7.54
CA ASN A 31 -34.56 33.82 8.62
C ASN A 31 -34.02 32.49 9.18
N THR A 32 -34.53 31.35 8.71
CA THR A 32 -34.05 30.02 9.10
C THR A 32 -33.11 29.49 8.01
N GLY A 33 -32.12 28.68 8.37
CA GLY A 33 -31.12 28.21 7.41
C GLY A 33 -30.53 26.87 7.80
N PRO A 34 -31.26 25.75 7.65
CA PRO A 34 -30.61 24.45 7.74
C PRO A 34 -29.56 24.33 6.64
N SER A 35 -28.36 23.89 7.00
CA SER A 35 -27.35 23.48 6.04
C SER A 35 -27.64 22.03 5.65
N PHE A 36 -27.78 21.76 4.35
CA PHE A 36 -27.85 20.41 3.81
C PHE A 36 -26.43 19.91 3.47
N PRO A 37 -26.22 18.58 3.39
CA PRO A 37 -25.00 18.07 2.80
C PRO A 37 -24.88 18.54 1.35
N GLN A 38 -23.66 18.67 0.87
CA GLN A 38 -23.39 18.90 -0.55
C GLN A 38 -23.88 17.71 -1.38
N ASP A 39 -24.18 17.92 -2.66
CA ASP A 39 -24.74 16.87 -3.54
C ASP A 39 -23.87 15.61 -3.58
N TYR A 40 -22.54 15.76 -3.53
CA TYR A 40 -21.60 14.65 -3.50
C TYR A 40 -21.70 13.80 -2.22
N TRP A 41 -22.14 14.38 -1.10
CA TRP A 41 -22.44 13.64 0.12
C TRP A 41 -23.78 12.93 0.02
N ILE A 42 -24.81 13.56 -0.54
CA ILE A 42 -26.13 12.93 -0.77
C ILE A 42 -25.98 11.69 -1.66
N GLU A 43 -25.25 11.81 -2.76
CA GLU A 43 -24.97 10.69 -3.67
C GLU A 43 -24.23 9.55 -2.97
N GLY A 44 -23.15 9.88 -2.24
CA GLY A 44 -22.35 8.89 -1.54
C GLY A 44 -23.10 8.17 -0.41
N LEU A 45 -23.93 8.89 0.34
CA LEU A 45 -24.78 8.30 1.38
C LEU A 45 -25.93 7.49 0.76
N GLY A 46 -26.49 7.92 -0.37
CA GLY A 46 -27.45 7.12 -1.12
C GLY A 46 -26.86 5.78 -1.58
N TRP A 47 -25.62 5.80 -2.07
CA TRP A 47 -24.88 4.57 -2.38
C TRP A 47 -24.64 3.70 -1.14
N LEU A 48 -24.28 4.32 0.00
CA LEU A 48 -24.05 3.60 1.26
C LEU A 48 -25.33 2.88 1.74
N ALA A 49 -26.50 3.51 1.62
CA ALA A 49 -27.77 2.92 2.04
C ALA A 49 -28.18 1.66 1.26
N GLU A 50 -27.64 1.49 0.05
CA GLU A 50 -27.82 0.29 -0.77
C GLU A 50 -26.90 -0.87 -0.35
N GLN A 51 -25.90 -0.61 0.52
CA GLN A 51 -25.00 -1.63 1.03
C GLN A 51 -25.61 -2.35 2.25
N ASP A 52 -25.20 -3.61 2.46
CA ASP A 52 -25.57 -4.42 3.62
C ASP A 52 -27.09 -4.49 3.89
N THR A 53 -27.92 -4.36 2.84
CA THR A 53 -29.40 -4.31 2.91
C THR A 53 -30.05 -5.62 3.35
N ASN A 54 -29.25 -6.69 3.50
CA ASN A 54 -29.66 -7.93 4.14
C ASN A 54 -29.73 -7.82 5.68
N LEU A 55 -29.28 -6.71 6.27
CA LEU A 55 -29.35 -6.39 7.69
C LEU A 55 -30.26 -5.17 7.92
N GLU A 56 -30.92 -5.13 9.08
CA GLU A 56 -31.62 -3.93 9.54
C GLU A 56 -30.61 -2.79 9.81
N PRO A 57 -30.97 -1.51 9.64
CA PRO A 57 -30.02 -0.39 9.72
C PRO A 57 -29.16 -0.36 10.98
N GLU A 58 -29.71 -0.69 12.15
CA GLU A 58 -28.99 -0.74 13.42
C GLU A 58 -27.97 -1.90 13.53
N GLU A 59 -28.11 -2.94 12.72
CA GLU A 59 -27.22 -4.11 12.68
C GLU A 59 -26.16 -3.99 11.56
N ARG A 60 -26.25 -2.97 10.71
CA ARG A 60 -25.27 -2.76 9.63
C ARG A 60 -23.91 -2.32 10.17
N PRO A 61 -22.83 -2.56 9.41
CA PRO A 61 -21.50 -2.12 9.82
C PRO A 61 -21.41 -0.61 10.05
N GLY A 62 -20.69 -0.23 11.10
CA GLY A 62 -20.41 1.15 11.44
C GLY A 62 -19.68 1.90 10.32
N PHE A 63 -20.06 3.16 10.17
CA PHE A 63 -19.51 4.14 9.26
C PHE A 63 -18.72 5.19 10.04
N ILE A 64 -17.46 5.42 9.66
CA ILE A 64 -16.61 6.46 10.23
C ILE A 64 -16.42 7.60 9.22
N SER A 65 -16.64 8.83 9.70
CA SER A 65 -16.34 10.06 8.98
C SER A 65 -16.11 11.16 10.02
N TRP A 66 -15.82 12.38 9.57
CA TRP A 66 -15.81 13.51 10.50
C TRP A 66 -17.19 13.75 11.13
N TRP A 67 -17.23 14.18 12.39
CA TRP A 67 -18.45 14.19 13.20
C TRP A 67 -19.59 15.08 12.63
N ASP A 68 -19.26 16.04 11.77
CA ASP A 68 -20.20 16.88 11.01
C ASP A 68 -21.29 16.07 10.26
N TYR A 69 -21.04 14.81 9.92
CA TYR A 69 -21.88 14.03 9.00
C TYR A 69 -22.65 12.88 9.66
N GLY A 70 -22.49 12.64 10.96
CA GLY A 70 -23.00 11.42 11.60
C GLY A 70 -24.52 11.25 11.51
N PHE A 71 -25.30 12.34 11.66
CA PHE A 71 -26.76 12.24 11.51
C PHE A 71 -27.18 11.92 10.09
N TRP A 72 -26.46 12.42 9.08
CA TRP A 72 -26.74 12.11 7.69
C TRP A 72 -26.33 10.69 7.33
N ALA A 73 -25.24 10.18 7.93
CA ALA A 73 -24.86 8.78 7.81
C ALA A 73 -25.96 7.84 8.33
N ILE A 74 -26.60 8.20 9.45
CA ILE A 74 -27.72 7.44 10.01
C ILE A 74 -28.98 7.60 9.14
N ASP A 75 -29.41 8.83 8.86
CA ASP A 75 -30.73 9.12 8.24
C ASP A 75 -30.78 8.84 6.74
N ILE A 76 -29.69 9.13 6.02
CA ILE A 76 -29.60 8.96 4.56
C ILE A 76 -28.83 7.69 4.22
N GLY A 77 -27.71 7.47 4.92
CA GLY A 77 -26.84 6.32 4.70
C GLY A 77 -27.35 5.02 5.31
N GLU A 78 -28.33 5.06 6.22
CA GLU A 78 -28.92 3.89 6.89
C GLU A 78 -27.88 3.00 7.60
N HIS A 79 -26.77 3.58 8.06
CA HIS A 79 -25.70 2.89 8.79
C HIS A 79 -25.42 3.56 10.14
N PRO A 80 -25.05 2.80 11.19
CA PRO A 80 -24.60 3.38 12.46
C PRO A 80 -23.33 4.21 12.25
N THR A 81 -23.20 5.33 12.96
CA THR A 81 -22.02 6.20 12.85
C THR A 81 -21.09 6.04 14.06
N VAL A 82 -19.78 6.10 13.81
CA VAL A 82 -18.76 6.11 14.88
C VAL A 82 -18.68 7.48 15.56
N ALA A 83 -18.96 8.55 14.83
CA ALA A 83 -18.94 9.92 15.34
C ALA A 83 -20.13 10.74 14.82
N ASP A 84 -20.66 11.65 15.65
CA ASP A 84 -21.88 12.39 15.32
C ASP A 84 -21.90 13.86 15.74
N ASN A 85 -22.93 14.54 15.25
CA ASN A 85 -23.18 15.98 15.39
C ASN A 85 -23.33 16.45 16.86
N PHE A 86 -23.53 15.57 17.83
CA PHE A 86 -23.49 15.89 19.27
C PHE A 86 -22.09 15.79 19.88
N GLN A 87 -21.05 15.68 19.04
CA GLN A 87 -19.65 15.56 19.45
C GLN A 87 -19.39 14.26 20.25
N PHE A 88 -20.16 13.21 19.96
CA PHE A 88 -19.78 11.86 20.37
C PHE A 88 -18.83 11.26 19.33
N GLY A 89 -17.82 10.54 19.79
CA GLY A 89 -16.90 9.77 18.94
C GLY A 89 -15.89 10.59 18.12
N TYR A 90 -15.89 11.92 18.16
CA TYR A 90 -14.93 12.72 17.39
C TYR A 90 -13.48 12.42 17.79
N GLN A 91 -13.23 11.96 19.02
CA GLN A 91 -11.90 11.59 19.49
C GLN A 91 -11.35 10.42 18.67
N ILE A 92 -12.11 9.34 18.55
CA ILE A 92 -11.68 8.19 17.75
C ILE A 92 -11.65 8.53 16.26
N ALA A 93 -12.63 9.31 15.75
CA ALA A 93 -12.64 9.73 14.35
C ALA A 93 -11.44 10.62 13.99
N GLY A 94 -11.08 11.57 14.85
CA GLY A 94 -9.91 12.43 14.68
C GLY A 94 -8.60 11.64 14.73
N ASN A 95 -8.44 10.73 15.71
CA ASN A 95 -7.28 9.83 15.78
C ASN A 95 -7.19 8.91 14.55
N PHE A 96 -8.32 8.41 14.04
CA PHE A 96 -8.35 7.57 12.84
C PHE A 96 -7.96 8.37 11.59
N ILE A 97 -8.55 9.54 11.38
CA ILE A 97 -8.21 10.47 10.29
C ILE A 97 -6.71 10.81 10.31
N ALA A 98 -6.16 11.07 11.50
CA ALA A 98 -4.77 11.46 11.72
C ALA A 98 -3.80 10.27 11.89
N SER A 99 -4.26 9.02 11.79
CA SER A 99 -3.42 7.84 11.99
C SER A 99 -2.36 7.72 10.90
N GLN A 100 -1.16 7.28 11.25
CA GLN A 100 0.05 7.39 10.42
C GLN A 100 0.37 6.14 9.60
N SER A 101 -0.48 5.11 9.69
CA SER A 101 -0.36 3.88 8.92
C SER A 101 -1.67 3.09 8.94
N GLU A 102 -1.85 2.17 7.98
CA GLU A 102 -2.96 1.21 8.02
C GLU A 102 -2.95 0.37 9.30
N HIS A 103 -1.77 0.01 9.81
CA HIS A 103 -1.64 -0.73 11.07
C HIS A 103 -2.22 0.07 12.25
N GLU A 104 -1.91 1.36 12.34
CA GLU A 104 -2.48 2.25 13.35
C GLU A 104 -3.99 2.46 13.17
N ALA A 105 -4.45 2.63 11.93
CA ALA A 105 -5.87 2.77 11.61
C ALA A 105 -6.67 1.53 12.07
N MET A 106 -6.16 0.33 11.79
CA MET A 106 -6.78 -0.93 12.24
C MET A 106 -6.76 -1.07 13.76
N ALA A 107 -5.67 -0.71 14.43
CA ALA A 107 -5.61 -0.69 15.89
C ALA A 107 -6.66 0.24 16.50
N LEU A 108 -6.97 1.37 15.86
CA LEU A 108 -8.02 2.30 16.31
C LEU A 108 -9.43 1.75 16.06
N LEU A 109 -9.65 1.02 14.96
CA LEU A 109 -10.92 0.30 14.76
C LEU A 109 -11.12 -0.76 15.84
N LEU A 110 -10.09 -1.58 16.11
CA LEU A 110 -10.13 -2.57 17.19
C LEU A 110 -10.33 -1.91 18.55
N TYR A 111 -9.64 -0.80 18.84
CA TYR A 111 -9.85 -0.03 20.07
C TYR A 111 -11.32 0.33 20.23
N ARG A 112 -11.96 0.83 19.17
CA ARG A 112 -13.37 1.23 19.23
C ARG A 112 -14.32 0.07 19.42
N LEU A 113 -14.00 -1.10 18.86
CA LEU A 113 -14.79 -2.33 19.05
C LEU A 113 -14.65 -2.88 20.47
N LEU A 114 -13.47 -2.75 21.09
CA LEU A 114 -13.20 -3.24 22.45
C LEU A 114 -13.64 -2.27 23.55
N GLU A 115 -13.55 -0.95 23.34
CA GLU A 115 -13.92 0.07 24.32
C GLU A 115 -15.29 -0.16 25.00
N PRO A 116 -16.39 -0.45 24.28
CA PRO A 116 -17.69 -0.69 24.91
C PRO A 116 -17.78 -2.03 25.66
N GLU A 117 -16.87 -2.98 25.39
CA GLU A 117 -16.89 -4.33 25.97
C GLU A 117 -16.24 -4.40 27.36
N VAL A 118 -15.53 -3.34 27.78
CA VAL A 118 -15.06 -3.21 29.17
C VAL A 118 -16.24 -2.77 30.04
N ASP A 119 -16.73 -3.71 30.84
CA ASP A 119 -17.85 -3.47 31.75
C ASP A 119 -17.45 -2.46 32.84
N ARG A 120 -18.29 -1.43 33.03
CA ARG A 120 -17.98 -0.31 33.93
C ARG A 120 -18.12 -0.66 35.42
N ASP A 121 -18.86 -1.72 35.75
CA ASP A 121 -19.09 -2.13 37.14
C ASP A 121 -17.96 -3.04 37.64
N THR A 122 -17.48 -3.93 36.76
CA THR A 122 -16.41 -4.88 37.03
C THR A 122 -15.02 -4.35 36.65
N GLY A 123 -14.97 -3.38 35.74
CA GLY A 123 -13.72 -2.83 35.19
C GLY A 123 -12.99 -3.79 34.25
N ARG A 124 -13.68 -4.79 33.69
CA ARG A 124 -13.07 -5.85 32.88
C ARG A 124 -13.94 -6.21 31.68
N PHE A 125 -13.33 -6.83 30.68
CA PHE A 125 -14.05 -7.57 29.66
C PHE A 125 -14.88 -8.69 30.28
N ASN A 126 -15.99 -9.02 29.64
CA ASN A 126 -16.70 -10.27 29.94
C ASN A 126 -15.80 -11.49 29.61
N ASP A 127 -16.15 -12.65 30.15
CA ASP A 127 -15.32 -13.86 30.04
C ASP A 127 -15.03 -14.27 28.59
N GLU A 128 -16.01 -14.13 27.68
CA GLU A 128 -15.89 -14.51 26.28
C GLU A 128 -14.89 -13.61 25.54
N ILE A 129 -15.07 -12.29 25.62
CA ILE A 129 -14.17 -11.32 24.98
C ILE A 129 -12.78 -11.38 25.60
N ARG A 130 -12.68 -11.54 26.92
CA ARG A 130 -11.38 -11.62 27.58
C ARG A 130 -10.57 -12.83 27.10
N ILE A 131 -11.21 -13.99 26.92
CA ILE A 131 -10.54 -15.18 26.38
C ILE A 131 -9.98 -14.90 25.00
N LEU A 132 -10.77 -14.31 24.09
CA LEU A 132 -10.33 -13.97 22.74
C LEU A 132 -9.10 -13.04 22.78
N VAL A 133 -9.19 -11.91 23.50
CA VAL A 133 -8.08 -10.95 23.55
C VAL A 133 -6.80 -11.58 24.16
N LEU A 134 -6.92 -12.50 25.11
CA LEU A 134 -5.78 -13.21 25.72
C LEU A 134 -5.08 -14.22 24.79
N GLU A 135 -5.70 -14.62 23.67
CA GLU A 135 -4.99 -15.38 22.63
C GLU A 135 -3.97 -14.52 21.88
N TYR A 136 -4.17 -13.20 21.92
CA TYR A 136 -3.39 -12.23 21.16
C TYR A 136 -2.43 -11.39 21.99
N LEU A 137 -2.84 -11.04 23.21
CA LEU A 137 -2.11 -10.18 24.15
C LEU A 137 -1.82 -10.90 25.47
N SER A 138 -0.77 -10.47 26.16
CA SER A 138 -0.45 -10.97 27.51
C SER A 138 -1.48 -10.51 28.54
N GLU A 139 -1.59 -11.24 29.66
CA GLU A 139 -2.45 -10.87 30.80
C GLU A 139 -2.18 -9.43 31.28
N ASP A 140 -0.91 -9.02 31.32
CA ASP A 140 -0.50 -7.67 31.71
C ASP A 140 -1.02 -6.62 30.72
N ASN A 141 -0.89 -6.88 29.42
CA ASN A 141 -1.39 -5.98 28.37
C ASN A 141 -2.91 -5.85 28.39
N VAL A 142 -3.64 -6.96 28.57
CA VAL A 142 -5.11 -6.94 28.64
C VAL A 142 -5.58 -6.17 29.88
N THR A 143 -4.96 -6.43 31.03
CA THR A 143 -5.31 -5.75 32.29
C THR A 143 -4.99 -4.26 32.23
N GLU A 144 -3.85 -3.87 31.63
CA GLU A 144 -3.52 -2.47 31.40
C GLU A 144 -4.53 -1.80 30.47
N PHE A 145 -4.93 -2.47 29.38
CA PHE A 145 -5.92 -1.94 28.45
C PHE A 145 -7.29 -1.70 29.10
N GLU A 146 -7.77 -2.65 29.92
CA GLU A 146 -8.99 -2.47 30.72
C GLU A 146 -8.87 -1.28 31.69
N THR A 147 -7.71 -1.16 32.34
CA THR A 147 -7.41 -0.06 33.28
C THR A 147 -7.43 1.30 32.58
N ILE A 148 -6.87 1.39 31.38
CA ILE A 148 -6.88 2.58 30.52
C ILE A 148 -8.31 3.01 30.18
N ILE A 149 -9.15 2.06 29.77
CA ILE A 149 -10.55 2.36 29.40
C ILE A 149 -11.35 2.85 30.61
N LEU A 150 -11.12 2.24 31.78
CA LEU A 150 -11.84 2.59 33.00
C LEU A 150 -11.41 3.94 33.58
N ASN A 151 -10.11 4.27 33.48
CA ASN A 151 -9.51 5.44 34.14
C ASN A 151 -8.81 6.38 33.13
N PRO A 152 -9.52 6.95 32.15
CA PRO A 152 -8.91 7.74 31.08
C PRO A 152 -8.20 9.03 31.58
N GLU A 153 -8.56 9.52 32.76
CA GLU A 153 -7.96 10.72 33.37
C GLU A 153 -6.53 10.47 33.87
N ASP A 154 -6.21 9.25 34.28
CA ASP A 154 -4.89 8.89 34.82
C ASP A 154 -3.79 8.90 33.75
N TYR A 155 -4.18 8.93 32.47
CA TYR A 155 -3.27 8.89 31.33
C TYR A 155 -3.06 10.28 30.69
N ILE A 156 -3.62 11.34 31.26
CA ILE A 156 -3.36 12.71 30.80
C ILE A 156 -1.88 13.04 31.12
N PRO A 157 -1.06 13.43 30.12
CA PRO A 157 0.32 13.77 30.37
C PRO A 157 0.45 14.99 31.29
N THR A 158 1.44 14.99 32.17
CA THR A 158 1.72 16.13 33.04
C THR A 158 2.72 17.09 32.40
N LYS A 159 2.60 18.38 32.75
CA LYS A 159 3.57 19.43 32.46
C LYS A 159 4.75 19.34 33.41
N ALA A 160 5.82 20.06 33.11
CA ALA A 160 7.02 20.12 33.96
C ALA A 160 6.75 20.64 35.40
N ASP A 161 5.66 21.39 35.60
CA ASP A 161 5.23 21.90 36.91
C ASP A 161 4.33 20.92 37.69
N GLY A 162 4.05 19.74 37.11
CA GLY A 162 3.20 18.70 37.71
C GLY A 162 1.69 18.89 37.49
N SER A 163 1.26 19.92 36.76
CA SER A 163 -0.14 20.09 36.35
C SER A 163 -0.45 19.33 35.07
N ASP A 164 -1.72 19.01 34.82
CA ASP A 164 -2.12 18.29 33.61
C ASP A 164 -1.95 19.15 32.35
N GLN A 165 -1.55 18.50 31.25
CA GLN A 165 -1.64 19.07 29.91
C GLN A 165 -3.10 19.23 29.49
N ASP A 166 -3.35 20.19 28.59
CA ASP A 166 -4.68 20.40 28.02
C ASP A 166 -4.93 19.34 26.93
N VAL A 167 -5.18 18.12 27.38
CA VAL A 167 -5.44 16.94 26.54
C VAL A 167 -6.76 16.33 27.01
N HIS A 168 -7.65 16.04 26.06
CA HIS A 168 -8.92 15.43 26.38
C HIS A 168 -8.71 13.99 26.88
N LYS A 169 -9.28 13.64 28.04
CA LYS A 169 -9.10 12.31 28.68
C LYS A 169 -9.31 11.11 27.77
N LYS A 170 -10.30 11.16 26.85
CA LYS A 170 -10.50 10.08 25.87
C LYS A 170 -9.36 9.97 24.85
N ASN A 171 -8.80 11.10 24.40
CA ASN A 171 -7.62 11.07 23.53
C ASN A 171 -6.39 10.56 24.29
N ALA A 172 -6.24 10.92 25.57
CA ALA A 172 -5.20 10.37 26.43
C ALA A 172 -5.31 8.84 26.55
N ALA A 173 -6.51 8.31 26.81
CA ALA A 173 -6.76 6.87 26.86
C ALA A 173 -6.51 6.17 25.52
N ILE A 174 -6.97 6.75 24.39
CA ILE A 174 -6.67 6.21 23.05
C ILE A 174 -5.15 6.16 22.82
N ARG A 175 -4.42 7.23 23.18
CA ARG A 175 -2.95 7.31 23.02
C ARG A 175 -2.20 6.32 23.91
N ALA A 176 -2.75 5.96 25.06
CA ALA A 176 -2.17 4.96 25.96
C ALA A 176 -2.52 3.52 25.54
N GLY A 177 -3.77 3.25 25.14
CA GLY A 177 -4.25 1.91 24.81
C GLY A 177 -3.90 1.44 23.41
N LYS A 178 -3.86 2.34 22.43
CA LYS A 178 -3.51 2.00 21.03
C LYS A 178 -2.12 1.34 20.90
N PRO A 179 -1.04 1.84 21.55
CA PRO A 179 0.25 1.16 21.54
C PRO A 179 0.22 -0.29 22.02
N ILE A 180 -0.67 -0.64 22.97
CA ILE A 180 -0.84 -2.03 23.41
C ILE A 180 -1.35 -2.89 22.25
N LEU A 181 -2.37 -2.42 21.53
CA LEU A 181 -2.91 -3.12 20.37
C LEU A 181 -1.89 -3.22 19.23
N MET A 182 -1.09 -2.17 19.02
CA MET A 182 -0.03 -2.14 18.00
C MET A 182 1.19 -3.02 18.33
N THR A 183 1.22 -3.71 19.48
CA THR A 183 2.20 -4.79 19.71
C THR A 183 1.94 -6.02 18.86
N MET A 184 0.71 -6.17 18.36
CA MET A 184 0.32 -7.20 17.40
C MET A 184 0.78 -6.81 15.99
N GLU A 185 1.11 -7.80 15.17
CA GLU A 185 1.25 -7.59 13.73
C GLU A 185 -0.11 -7.29 13.08
N LYS A 186 -0.12 -6.58 11.95
CA LYS A 186 -1.35 -6.17 11.25
C LYS A 186 -2.31 -7.33 10.97
N SER A 187 -1.80 -8.50 10.58
CA SER A 187 -2.61 -9.69 10.34
C SER A 187 -3.32 -10.19 11.60
N ARG A 188 -2.65 -10.15 12.75
CA ARG A 188 -3.24 -10.54 14.04
C ARG A 188 -4.31 -9.56 14.51
N ILE A 189 -4.17 -8.27 14.22
CA ILE A 189 -5.25 -7.28 14.44
C ILE A 189 -6.47 -7.62 13.59
N ALA A 190 -6.28 -7.96 12.30
CA ALA A 190 -7.39 -8.36 11.44
C ALA A 190 -8.10 -9.62 11.96
N ASP A 191 -7.34 -10.63 12.41
CA ASP A 191 -7.89 -11.85 12.97
C ASP A 191 -8.73 -11.55 14.23
N LEU A 192 -8.18 -10.78 15.18
CA LEU A 192 -8.90 -10.41 16.39
C LEU A 192 -10.12 -9.53 16.09
N MET A 193 -10.04 -8.58 15.16
CA MET A 193 -11.20 -7.78 14.74
C MET A 193 -12.33 -8.67 14.21
N TRP A 194 -11.99 -9.69 13.41
CA TRP A 194 -12.97 -10.65 12.89
C TRP A 194 -13.59 -11.49 14.02
N GLU A 195 -12.81 -11.98 14.98
CA GLU A 195 -13.31 -12.76 16.13
C GLU A 195 -14.21 -11.92 17.04
N ILE A 196 -13.85 -10.66 17.30
CA ILE A 196 -14.69 -9.73 18.06
C ILE A 196 -16.01 -9.44 17.32
N GLU A 197 -15.99 -9.30 15.99
CA GLU A 197 -17.24 -9.21 15.21
C GLU A 197 -18.09 -10.47 15.37
N GLN A 198 -17.49 -11.67 15.35
CA GLN A 198 -18.26 -12.91 15.54
C GLN A 198 -18.89 -13.00 16.94
N ALA A 199 -18.18 -12.55 17.97
CA ALA A 199 -18.65 -12.60 19.35
C ALA A 199 -19.72 -11.53 19.67
N THR A 200 -19.57 -10.33 19.10
CA THR A 200 -20.41 -9.17 19.46
C THR A 200 -21.50 -8.85 18.44
N GLY A 201 -21.34 -9.30 17.18
CA GLY A 201 -22.13 -8.83 16.04
C GLY A 201 -21.79 -7.40 15.58
N ASN A 202 -20.90 -6.69 16.28
CA ASN A 202 -20.54 -5.30 15.99
C ASN A 202 -19.35 -5.23 15.03
N SER A 203 -19.43 -4.35 14.05
CA SER A 203 -18.34 -4.11 13.09
C SER A 203 -18.25 -2.65 12.69
N ILE A 204 -17.08 -2.20 12.26
CA ILE A 204 -16.87 -0.91 11.60
C ILE A 204 -16.16 -1.19 10.29
N ARG A 205 -16.82 -0.90 9.17
CA ARG A 205 -16.34 -1.33 7.85
C ARG A 205 -16.16 -0.19 6.87
N TYR A 206 -16.80 0.97 7.04
CA TYR A 206 -16.75 2.04 6.03
C TYR A 206 -16.10 3.30 6.57
N PHE A 207 -15.21 3.91 5.80
CA PHE A 207 -14.64 5.22 6.07
C PHE A 207 -14.86 6.19 4.91
N ALA A 208 -15.34 7.39 5.20
CA ALA A 208 -15.45 8.46 4.21
C ALA A 208 -14.46 9.60 4.46
N ALA A 209 -13.72 9.94 3.41
CA ALA A 209 -12.86 11.10 3.33
C ALA A 209 -13.42 12.06 2.28
N ASP A 210 -13.61 13.33 2.64
CA ASP A 210 -14.20 14.32 1.75
C ASP A 210 -13.30 15.54 1.51
N THR A 211 -13.57 16.23 0.41
CA THR A 211 -12.79 17.38 -0.08
C THR A 211 -12.63 18.50 0.93
N ARG A 212 -13.58 18.71 1.87
CA ARG A 212 -13.44 19.77 2.88
C ARG A 212 -12.25 19.53 3.80
N LEU A 213 -11.87 18.27 4.03
CA LEU A 213 -10.71 17.91 4.84
C LEU A 213 -9.38 18.14 4.11
N MET A 214 -9.37 18.44 2.81
CA MET A 214 -8.12 18.65 2.08
C MET A 214 -7.63 20.09 2.21
N PRO A 215 -6.42 20.34 2.76
CA PRO A 215 -5.76 21.63 2.64
C PRO A 215 -5.23 21.80 1.21
N TYR A 216 -5.85 22.66 0.40
CA TYR A 216 -5.50 22.84 -1.02
C TYR A 216 -4.44 23.93 -1.25
N SER A 217 -4.48 25.00 -0.46
CA SER A 217 -3.59 26.16 -0.60
C SER A 217 -3.53 26.97 0.70
N ALA A 218 -2.69 28.02 0.74
CA ALA A 218 -2.64 28.93 1.87
C ALA A 218 -3.99 29.64 2.11
N ASP A 219 -4.73 29.97 1.04
CA ASP A 219 -6.06 30.60 1.13
C ASP A 219 -7.19 29.60 1.42
N ASN A 220 -6.94 28.30 1.22
CA ASN A 220 -7.89 27.23 1.48
C ASN A 220 -7.21 26.04 2.16
N THR A 221 -7.04 26.16 3.47
CA THR A 221 -6.45 25.11 4.33
C THR A 221 -7.44 23.99 4.69
N GLY A 222 -8.66 24.03 4.14
CA GLY A 222 -9.70 23.06 4.45
C GLY A 222 -10.05 23.03 5.95
N ILE A 223 -10.60 21.91 6.39
CA ILE A 223 -11.04 21.71 7.78
C ILE A 223 -10.21 20.67 8.53
N LEU A 224 -9.10 20.16 7.96
CA LEU A 224 -8.28 19.11 8.62
C LEU A 224 -7.73 19.52 9.98
N TYR A 225 -7.53 20.82 10.20
CA TYR A 225 -7.12 21.32 11.51
C TYR A 225 -8.09 20.87 12.61
N ALA A 226 -9.39 20.75 12.32
CA ALA A 226 -10.40 20.37 13.30
C ALA A 226 -10.20 18.93 13.81
N PRO A 227 -10.20 17.86 12.99
CA PRO A 227 -9.96 16.50 13.47
C PRO A 227 -8.58 16.31 14.11
N VAL A 228 -7.55 16.97 13.57
CA VAL A 228 -6.19 16.84 14.10
C VAL A 228 -6.07 17.50 15.47
N THR A 229 -6.49 18.77 15.61
CA THR A 229 -6.42 19.50 16.88
C THR A 229 -7.38 18.94 17.93
N LEU A 230 -8.60 18.52 17.56
CA LEU A 230 -9.53 17.90 18.51
C LEU A 230 -9.13 16.48 18.91
N ALA A 231 -8.23 15.84 18.17
CA ALA A 231 -7.54 14.63 18.61
C ALA A 231 -6.25 14.94 19.42
N ASP A 232 -6.08 16.20 19.87
CA ASP A 232 -4.95 16.76 20.62
C ASP A 232 -3.61 16.69 19.89
N TYR A 233 -3.61 16.61 18.56
CA TYR A 233 -2.41 16.70 17.74
C TYR A 233 -2.17 18.14 17.31
N ASP A 234 -0.90 18.51 17.21
CA ASP A 234 -0.51 19.79 16.65
C ASP A 234 -0.54 19.74 15.11
N ILE A 235 -1.45 20.53 14.54
CA ILE A 235 -1.69 20.66 13.09
C ILE A 235 -0.45 21.10 12.32
N SER A 236 0.44 21.88 12.96
CA SER A 236 1.69 22.33 12.34
C SER A 236 2.59 21.16 11.95
N ASN A 237 2.44 19.98 12.56
CA ASN A 237 3.18 18.77 12.18
C ASN A 237 2.64 18.09 10.92
N PHE A 238 1.44 18.45 10.47
CA PHE A 238 0.78 17.90 9.28
C PHE A 238 0.97 18.83 8.08
N PHE A 239 0.68 20.11 8.26
CA PHE A 239 0.98 21.14 7.27
C PHE A 239 1.12 22.50 7.96
N GLU A 240 1.75 23.45 7.27
CA GLU A 240 1.83 24.82 7.74
C GLU A 240 1.69 25.81 6.58
N VAL A 241 1.15 27.00 6.88
CA VAL A 241 1.19 28.12 5.95
C VAL A 241 2.45 28.92 6.24
N GLN A 242 3.26 29.16 5.21
CA GLN A 242 4.43 30.02 5.26
C GLN A 242 4.15 31.33 4.51
N ALA A 243 4.56 32.44 5.10
CA ALA A 243 4.52 33.76 4.48
C ALA A 243 5.86 34.08 3.83
N ILE A 244 5.81 34.66 2.63
CA ILE A 244 6.97 35.22 1.93
C ILE A 244 6.95 36.73 2.16
N LEU A 245 7.98 37.24 2.83
CA LEU A 245 8.09 38.62 3.26
C LEU A 245 8.77 39.50 2.20
N SER A 246 8.51 40.81 2.22
CA SER A 246 9.07 41.79 1.27
C SER A 246 10.59 41.92 1.32
N ASN A 247 11.23 41.43 2.39
CA ASN A 247 12.68 41.33 2.55
C ASN A 247 13.27 40.04 1.94
N GLY A 248 12.44 39.14 1.41
CA GLY A 248 12.84 37.86 0.81
C GLY A 248 12.85 36.67 1.78
N GLU A 249 12.57 36.87 3.07
CA GLU A 249 12.48 35.78 4.05
C GLU A 249 11.19 34.99 3.87
N THR A 250 11.26 33.69 4.19
CA THR A 250 10.09 32.80 4.23
C THR A 250 10.01 32.20 5.63
N VAL A 251 8.91 32.46 6.33
CA VAL A 251 8.71 32.08 7.73
C VAL A 251 7.30 31.49 7.92
N PRO A 252 7.06 30.68 8.97
CA PRO A 252 5.71 30.32 9.38
C PRO A 252 4.81 31.55 9.52
N PHE A 253 3.53 31.43 9.16
CA PHE A 253 2.61 32.57 9.14
C PHE A 253 2.45 33.25 10.51
N GLU A 254 2.51 32.49 11.61
CA GLU A 254 2.46 33.05 12.97
C GLU A 254 3.68 33.94 13.27
N GLU A 255 4.88 33.52 12.86
CA GLU A 255 6.11 34.31 13.00
C GLU A 255 6.07 35.58 12.13
N ALA A 256 5.48 35.49 10.94
CA ALA A 256 5.30 36.66 10.07
C ALA A 256 4.45 37.77 10.72
N ILE A 257 3.45 37.40 11.53
CA ILE A 257 2.62 38.36 12.27
C ILE A 257 3.48 39.13 13.27
N GLU A 258 4.37 38.44 13.99
CA GLU A 258 5.29 39.07 14.95
C GLU A 258 6.26 40.02 14.23
N ILE A 259 6.89 39.58 13.14
CA ILE A 259 7.85 40.38 12.37
C ILE A 259 7.22 41.66 11.82
N ILE A 260 6.02 41.58 11.24
CA ILE A 260 5.33 42.75 10.64
C ILE A 260 4.82 43.71 11.71
N THR A 261 4.50 43.19 12.90
CA THR A 261 4.12 44.02 14.04
C THR A 261 5.33 44.81 14.56
N ASP A 262 6.52 44.20 14.54
CA ASP A 262 7.77 44.82 14.99
C ASP A 262 8.41 45.75 13.95
N ASP A 263 8.31 45.44 12.65
CA ASP A 263 8.80 46.28 11.54
C ASP A 263 7.73 46.53 10.46
N SER A 264 7.12 47.72 10.53
CA SER A 264 6.11 48.19 9.58
C SER A 264 6.57 48.34 8.13
N ASN A 265 7.88 48.24 7.83
CA ASN A 265 8.38 48.25 6.46
C ASN A 265 8.32 46.86 5.79
N ILE A 266 8.18 45.82 6.60
CA ILE A 266 8.05 44.44 6.12
C ILE A 266 6.57 44.14 5.90
N GLN A 267 6.26 43.48 4.78
CA GLN A 267 4.89 43.09 4.43
C GLN A 267 4.91 41.66 3.88
N VAL A 268 3.80 40.93 4.09
CA VAL A 268 3.57 39.66 3.38
C VAL A 268 3.34 39.97 1.90
N THR A 269 4.18 39.38 1.05
CA THR A 269 4.08 39.51 -0.41
C THR A 269 3.38 38.33 -1.06
N ASP A 270 3.53 37.13 -0.48
CA ASP A 270 2.91 35.91 -0.96
C ASP A 270 2.79 34.90 0.20
N GLN A 271 2.03 33.83 0.00
CA GLN A 271 1.89 32.74 0.97
C GLN A 271 1.92 31.39 0.25
N ARG A 272 2.47 30.38 0.93
CA ARG A 272 2.46 29.00 0.42
C ARG A 272 2.09 28.02 1.51
N LEU A 273 1.42 26.94 1.08
CA LEU A 273 1.13 25.80 1.93
C LEU A 273 2.26 24.79 1.81
N VAL A 274 2.79 24.34 2.95
CA VAL A 274 3.83 23.33 3.03
C VAL A 274 3.26 22.09 3.70
N TYR A 275 3.20 20.99 2.95
CA TYR A 275 2.80 19.68 3.48
C TYR A 275 3.96 19.06 4.25
N LYS A 276 3.65 18.28 5.28
CA LYS A 276 4.63 17.51 6.07
C LYS A 276 4.28 16.03 6.05
N GLU A 277 5.26 15.22 6.43
CA GLU A 277 5.17 13.76 6.38
C GLU A 277 3.94 13.21 7.12
N LYS A 278 3.55 13.78 8.27
CA LYS A 278 2.37 13.30 9.01
C LYS A 278 1.06 13.45 8.24
N PHE A 279 0.95 14.47 7.39
CA PHE A 279 -0.19 14.63 6.50
C PHE A 279 -0.20 13.55 5.42
N LEU A 280 0.94 13.35 4.76
CA LEU A 280 1.08 12.35 3.68
C LEU A 280 0.90 10.91 4.17
N ASN A 281 1.25 10.63 5.43
CA ASN A 281 1.06 9.32 6.05
C ASN A 281 -0.33 9.14 6.67
N SER A 282 -1.15 10.20 6.74
CA SER A 282 -2.47 10.13 7.36
C SER A 282 -3.41 9.19 6.62
N THR A 283 -4.27 8.47 7.34
CA THR A 283 -5.33 7.67 6.71
C THR A 283 -6.26 8.51 5.85
N PHE A 284 -6.49 9.79 6.22
CA PHE A 284 -7.19 10.72 5.33
C PHE A 284 -6.48 10.88 3.98
N PHE A 285 -5.17 11.14 3.96
CA PHE A 285 -4.42 11.30 2.72
C PHE A 285 -4.40 10.01 1.90
N ARG A 286 -4.19 8.84 2.54
CA ARG A 286 -4.23 7.54 1.86
C ARG A 286 -5.62 7.26 1.25
N ALA A 287 -6.70 7.62 1.94
CA ALA A 287 -8.05 7.47 1.41
C ALA A 287 -8.37 8.47 0.29
N PHE A 288 -7.96 9.72 0.43
CA PHE A 288 -8.39 10.82 -0.45
C PHE A 288 -7.50 11.02 -1.68
N ILE A 289 -6.20 10.75 -1.55
CA ILE A 289 -5.19 10.89 -2.63
C ILE A 289 -4.52 9.55 -2.94
N GLY A 290 -4.09 8.81 -1.91
CA GLY A 290 -3.40 7.51 -2.06
C GLY A 290 -1.92 7.55 -1.74
N TRP A 291 -1.14 8.26 -2.56
CA TRP A 291 0.32 8.23 -2.54
C TRP A 291 0.91 9.64 -2.70
N SER A 292 2.16 9.78 -2.32
CA SER A 292 2.88 11.04 -2.22
C SER A 292 4.27 10.97 -2.86
N ALA A 293 4.89 12.12 -3.13
CA ALA A 293 6.25 12.17 -3.69
C ALA A 293 7.27 11.31 -2.90
N PRO A 294 7.31 11.37 -1.55
CA PRO A 294 8.20 10.51 -0.77
C PRO A 294 7.98 9.00 -0.97
N ASP A 295 6.75 8.55 -1.24
CA ASP A 295 6.46 7.13 -1.47
C ASP A 295 7.19 6.54 -2.69
N ILE A 296 7.56 7.41 -3.65
CA ILE A 296 8.31 7.03 -4.85
C ILE A 296 9.76 7.52 -4.83
N GLY A 297 10.25 7.98 -3.67
CA GLY A 297 11.62 8.45 -3.47
C GLY A 297 11.90 9.83 -4.04
N ARG A 298 10.87 10.68 -4.17
CA ARG A 298 10.99 12.09 -4.57
C ARG A 298 10.87 13.02 -3.37
N ASP A 299 11.32 14.26 -3.55
CA ASP A 299 11.20 15.30 -2.53
C ASP A 299 9.73 15.71 -2.36
N ILE A 300 9.34 16.01 -1.12
CA ILE A 300 7.96 16.43 -0.78
C ILE A 300 7.49 17.67 -1.57
N GLU A 301 8.43 18.53 -1.96
CA GLU A 301 8.18 19.76 -2.73
C GLU A 301 7.74 19.49 -4.18
N ASP A 302 7.92 18.26 -4.68
CA ASP A 302 7.40 17.85 -6.00
C ASP A 302 5.87 17.79 -6.05
N GLY A 303 5.21 17.88 -4.89
CA GLY A 303 3.79 18.11 -4.73
C GLY A 303 2.94 16.85 -4.59
N ILE A 304 1.63 17.01 -4.78
CA ILE A 304 0.61 16.00 -4.54
C ILE A 304 -0.11 15.64 -5.85
N PRO A 305 -0.30 14.34 -6.16
CA PRO A 305 -1.03 13.88 -7.34
C PRO A 305 -2.39 14.55 -7.49
N GLY A 306 -2.65 15.12 -8.67
CA GLY A 306 -3.90 15.82 -8.98
C GLY A 306 -4.15 17.13 -8.22
N ILE A 307 -3.20 17.64 -7.43
CA ILE A 307 -3.38 18.84 -6.60
C ILE A 307 -2.36 19.93 -6.95
N ASN A 308 -1.06 19.68 -6.78
CA ASN A 308 -0.03 20.70 -6.98
C ASN A 308 1.35 20.11 -7.32
N GLY A 309 2.30 21.00 -7.62
CA GLY A 309 3.68 20.62 -7.93
C GLY A 309 3.84 19.91 -9.28
N GLN A 310 5.03 19.36 -9.50
CA GLN A 310 5.36 18.63 -10.74
C GLN A 310 4.51 17.36 -10.88
N ILE A 311 4.35 16.61 -9.78
CA ILE A 311 3.56 15.38 -9.76
C ILE A 311 2.08 15.67 -10.00
N GLY A 312 1.54 16.75 -9.42
CA GLY A 312 0.15 17.13 -9.61
C GLY A 312 -0.22 17.48 -11.07
N GLN A 313 0.76 17.82 -11.90
CA GLN A 313 0.58 18.16 -13.31
C GLN A 313 0.79 16.95 -14.25
N ASP A 314 1.38 15.85 -13.77
CA ASP A 314 1.65 14.67 -14.58
C ASP A 314 0.45 13.72 -14.62
N GLN A 315 -0.23 13.68 -15.77
CA GLN A 315 -1.38 12.82 -16.00
C GLN A 315 -1.04 11.32 -15.98
N ASN A 316 0.24 10.95 -16.09
CA ASN A 316 0.68 9.55 -15.99
C ASN A 316 0.82 9.07 -14.54
N LEU A 317 0.71 9.99 -13.58
CA LEU A 317 0.84 9.75 -12.15
C LEU A 317 -0.49 10.12 -11.44
N PRO A 318 -1.59 9.39 -11.71
CA PRO A 318 -2.90 9.71 -11.13
C PRO A 318 -2.94 9.43 -9.62
N PRO A 319 -3.84 10.09 -8.87
CA PRO A 319 -4.23 9.63 -7.54
C PRO A 319 -4.72 8.18 -7.56
N LEU A 320 -4.37 7.40 -6.54
CA LEU A 320 -4.75 5.99 -6.40
C LEU A 320 -5.39 5.81 -5.02
N PHE A 321 -6.70 6.03 -4.90
CA PHE A 321 -7.39 6.08 -3.61
C PHE A 321 -7.29 4.75 -2.85
N GLY A 322 -6.75 4.77 -1.62
CA GLY A 322 -6.45 3.56 -0.86
C GLY A 322 -5.13 2.88 -1.25
N TRP A 323 -4.21 3.61 -1.90
CA TRP A 323 -2.92 3.08 -2.35
C TRP A 323 -2.16 2.36 -1.23
N ASN A 324 -1.75 1.12 -1.51
CA ASN A 324 -0.96 0.27 -0.63
C ASN A 324 -1.60 0.01 0.74
N MET A 325 -2.94 0.13 0.83
CA MET A 325 -3.73 -0.32 1.96
C MET A 325 -4.22 -1.74 1.67
N THR A 326 -3.75 -2.73 2.44
CA THR A 326 -4.08 -4.14 2.21
C THR A 326 -5.54 -4.47 2.52
N HIS A 327 -6.06 -3.87 3.59
CA HIS A 327 -7.39 -4.15 4.14
C HIS A 327 -8.42 -3.10 3.75
N PHE A 328 -8.01 -1.89 3.35
CA PHE A 328 -8.93 -0.87 2.87
C PHE A 328 -8.93 -0.78 1.35
N LYS A 329 -10.13 -0.76 0.77
CA LYS A 329 -10.33 -0.57 -0.66
C LYS A 329 -11.38 0.50 -0.92
N MET A 330 -11.13 1.38 -1.90
CA MET A 330 -12.12 2.34 -2.36
C MET A 330 -13.27 1.61 -3.05
N VAL A 331 -14.48 1.82 -2.53
CA VAL A 331 -15.72 1.18 -3.00
C VAL A 331 -16.69 2.19 -3.62
N HIS A 332 -16.52 3.48 -3.32
CA HIS A 332 -17.26 4.55 -3.96
C HIS A 332 -16.40 5.82 -4.05
N SER A 333 -16.51 6.54 -5.16
CA SER A 333 -15.92 7.86 -5.33
C SER A 333 -16.76 8.73 -6.25
N ASN A 334 -16.75 10.03 -5.97
CA ASN A 334 -17.38 11.05 -6.81
C ASN A 334 -16.56 12.36 -6.78
N ALA A 335 -17.13 13.50 -7.15
CA ALA A 335 -16.40 14.77 -7.24
C ALA A 335 -15.75 15.23 -5.91
N GLY A 336 -16.34 14.87 -4.76
CA GLY A 336 -15.92 15.39 -3.45
C GLY A 336 -15.74 14.35 -2.35
N LEU A 337 -16.06 13.08 -2.60
CA LEU A 337 -16.08 12.01 -1.59
C LEU A 337 -15.31 10.79 -2.05
N ARG A 338 -14.60 10.15 -1.11
CA ARG A 338 -14.06 8.80 -1.22
C ARG A 338 -14.60 7.97 -0.07
N ILE A 339 -15.21 6.83 -0.37
CA ILE A 339 -15.61 5.85 0.62
C ILE A 339 -14.75 4.60 0.45
N LEU A 340 -14.01 4.27 1.50
CA LEU A 340 -13.22 3.05 1.59
C LEU A 340 -13.96 2.04 2.47
N LYS A 341 -13.86 0.76 2.12
CA LYS A 341 -14.35 -0.37 2.91
C LYS A 341 -13.18 -1.19 3.44
N TYR A 342 -13.25 -1.56 4.71
CA TYR A 342 -12.34 -2.47 5.40
C TYR A 342 -12.77 -3.93 5.17
N TYR A 343 -11.81 -4.76 4.76
CA TYR A 343 -11.95 -6.20 4.54
C TYR A 343 -10.98 -6.97 5.45
N ASP A 344 -11.43 -8.09 5.99
CA ASP A 344 -10.54 -9.04 6.69
C ASP A 344 -9.57 -9.74 5.72
N CYS A 345 -9.87 -9.63 4.43
CA CYS A 345 -9.22 -10.17 3.26
C CYS A 345 -9.32 -11.69 3.13
N ALA A 346 -9.30 -12.12 1.87
CA ALA A 346 -9.05 -13.50 1.48
C ALA A 346 -7.54 -13.71 1.28
N THR A 347 -7.08 -14.96 1.31
CA THR A 347 -5.69 -15.33 1.06
C THR A 347 -5.59 -16.06 -0.26
N ILE A 348 -4.84 -15.51 -1.21
CA ILE A 348 -4.41 -16.25 -2.40
C ILE A 348 -3.03 -16.82 -2.13
N TYR A 349 -2.85 -18.12 -2.31
CA TYR A 349 -1.56 -18.78 -2.20
C TYR A 349 -1.34 -19.76 -3.36
N GLY A 350 -0.08 -20.08 -3.64
CA GLY A 350 0.27 -21.03 -4.69
C GLY A 350 1.74 -20.94 -5.06
N THR A 351 2.07 -21.37 -6.28
CA THR A 351 3.43 -21.30 -6.84
C THR A 351 3.48 -20.50 -8.12
N VAL A 352 4.57 -19.77 -8.32
CA VAL A 352 5.00 -19.23 -9.61
C VAL A 352 6.09 -20.15 -10.17
N ALA A 353 5.85 -20.76 -11.32
CA ALA A 353 6.76 -21.73 -11.93
C ALA A 353 6.64 -21.74 -13.45
N THR A 354 7.58 -22.36 -14.16
CA THR A 354 7.40 -22.71 -15.58
C THR A 354 6.45 -23.90 -15.72
N PRO A 355 5.88 -24.16 -16.92
CA PRO A 355 5.06 -25.36 -17.16
C PRO A 355 5.73 -26.70 -16.84
N ASN A 356 7.07 -26.73 -16.81
CA ASN A 356 7.86 -27.92 -16.47
C ASN A 356 8.08 -28.09 -14.96
N GLY A 357 7.64 -27.11 -14.15
CA GLY A 357 7.75 -27.14 -12.68
C GLY A 357 8.99 -26.45 -12.12
N ASP A 358 9.81 -25.79 -12.95
CA ASP A 358 10.96 -25.02 -12.46
C ASP A 358 10.46 -23.77 -11.73
N PRO A 359 10.85 -23.57 -10.45
CA PRO A 359 10.33 -22.49 -9.63
C PRO A 359 10.88 -21.13 -10.04
N VAL A 360 10.02 -20.11 -10.05
CA VAL A 360 10.42 -18.72 -10.20
C VAL A 360 10.61 -18.11 -8.81
N ALA A 361 11.85 -18.14 -8.34
CA ALA A 361 12.23 -17.62 -7.03
C ALA A 361 12.46 -16.10 -7.05
N TYR A 362 12.20 -15.42 -5.92
CA TYR A 362 12.43 -13.98 -5.73
C TYR A 362 11.69 -13.06 -6.74
N ALA A 363 10.54 -13.51 -7.26
CA ALA A 363 9.64 -12.66 -8.03
C ALA A 363 8.64 -11.95 -7.11
N ASN A 364 8.33 -10.69 -7.41
CA ASN A 364 7.32 -9.91 -6.73
C ASN A 364 5.94 -10.21 -7.31
N VAL A 365 5.00 -10.59 -6.45
CA VAL A 365 3.58 -10.77 -6.77
C VAL A 365 2.82 -9.61 -6.16
N THR A 366 2.32 -8.71 -7.01
CA THR A 366 1.55 -7.53 -6.61
C THR A 366 0.08 -7.73 -6.97
N VAL A 367 -0.81 -7.46 -6.02
CA VAL A 367 -2.26 -7.44 -6.26
C VAL A 367 -2.75 -6.03 -6.54
N LEU A 368 -3.52 -5.88 -7.61
CA LEU A 368 -4.15 -4.64 -8.05
C LEU A 368 -5.67 -4.85 -8.11
N ASP A 369 -6.45 -3.85 -7.69
CA ASP A 369 -7.91 -3.87 -7.85
C ASP A 369 -8.36 -3.51 -9.27
N GLU A 370 -9.68 -3.43 -9.49
CA GLU A 370 -10.28 -3.06 -10.78
C GLU A 370 -9.87 -1.65 -11.27
N ASN A 371 -9.47 -0.76 -10.37
CA ASN A 371 -8.98 0.58 -10.67
C ASN A 371 -7.45 0.63 -10.79
N LYS A 372 -6.79 -0.53 -10.75
CA LYS A 372 -5.33 -0.71 -10.76
C LYS A 372 -4.65 -0.09 -9.53
N VAL A 373 -5.34 0.05 -8.41
CA VAL A 373 -4.76 0.45 -7.13
C VAL A 373 -4.07 -0.78 -6.51
N PRO A 374 -2.77 -0.71 -6.16
CA PRO A 374 -2.10 -1.83 -5.52
C PRO A 374 -2.47 -1.92 -4.04
N HIS A 375 -2.74 -3.14 -3.55
CA HIS A 375 -3.11 -3.40 -2.15
C HIS A 375 -2.00 -4.11 -1.35
N ALA A 376 -1.28 -5.02 -1.99
CA ALA A 376 -0.19 -5.77 -1.37
C ALA A 376 0.83 -6.25 -2.41
N THR A 377 2.05 -6.47 -1.94
CA THR A 377 3.13 -7.11 -2.71
C THR A 377 3.83 -8.11 -1.81
N VAL A 378 4.06 -9.32 -2.32
CA VAL A 378 4.86 -10.36 -1.65
C VAL A 378 5.91 -10.90 -2.60
N THR A 379 7.00 -11.45 -2.07
CA THR A 379 8.06 -12.04 -2.87
C THR A 379 8.02 -13.56 -2.77
N THR A 380 8.15 -14.27 -3.90
CA THR A 380 8.16 -15.73 -3.92
C THR A 380 9.37 -16.29 -3.19
N ASP A 381 9.19 -17.40 -2.47
CA ASP A 381 10.30 -18.12 -1.84
C ASP A 381 11.20 -18.82 -2.89
N LYS A 382 12.27 -19.48 -2.43
CA LYS A 382 13.18 -20.24 -3.30
C LYS A 382 12.52 -21.35 -4.14
N ASN A 383 11.32 -21.79 -3.75
CA ASN A 383 10.53 -22.82 -4.43
C ASN A 383 9.38 -22.19 -5.24
N GLY A 384 9.39 -20.87 -5.44
CA GLY A 384 8.35 -20.15 -6.16
C GLY A 384 7.05 -19.96 -5.39
N LYS A 385 6.97 -20.32 -4.10
CA LYS A 385 5.73 -20.21 -3.32
C LYS A 385 5.43 -18.79 -2.92
N TYR A 386 4.15 -18.41 -2.95
CA TYR A 386 3.66 -17.13 -2.45
C TYR A 386 2.36 -17.28 -1.66
N SER A 387 2.07 -16.30 -0.81
CA SER A 387 0.80 -16.14 -0.10
C SER A 387 0.54 -14.64 0.08
N ILE A 388 -0.61 -14.15 -0.36
CA ILE A 388 -0.95 -12.72 -0.40
C ILE A 388 -2.39 -12.49 0.03
N LEU A 389 -2.61 -11.46 0.85
CA LEU A 389 -3.94 -11.00 1.26
C LEU A 389 -4.56 -10.12 0.19
N VAL A 390 -5.86 -10.32 -0.07
CA VAL A 390 -6.59 -9.63 -1.12
C VAL A 390 -7.99 -9.18 -0.67
N PRO A 391 -8.44 -7.95 -1.03
CA PRO A 391 -9.80 -7.48 -0.76
C PRO A 391 -10.82 -8.10 -1.75
N ALA A 392 -12.11 -7.80 -1.58
CA ALA A 392 -13.12 -8.21 -2.56
C ALA A 392 -12.98 -7.42 -3.87
N GLY A 393 -13.41 -8.00 -4.99
CA GLY A 393 -13.52 -7.34 -6.29
C GLY A 393 -12.96 -8.15 -7.44
N ASN A 394 -12.74 -7.47 -8.57
CA ASN A 394 -12.10 -8.03 -9.75
C ASN A 394 -10.63 -7.66 -9.75
N LEU A 395 -9.77 -8.60 -9.34
CA LEU A 395 -8.38 -8.35 -9.08
C LEU A 395 -7.48 -8.79 -10.22
N THR A 396 -6.29 -8.18 -10.25
CA THR A 396 -5.17 -8.56 -11.10
C THR A 396 -3.98 -8.95 -10.23
N LEU A 397 -3.34 -10.10 -10.50
CA LEU A 397 -2.02 -10.41 -9.97
C LEU A 397 -0.96 -10.15 -11.04
N ALA A 398 -0.05 -9.22 -10.76
CA ALA A 398 1.11 -8.95 -11.60
C ALA A 398 2.35 -9.58 -10.95
N VAL A 399 3.03 -10.45 -11.69
CA VAL A 399 4.31 -11.03 -11.26
C VAL A 399 5.43 -10.33 -12.01
N SER A 400 6.38 -9.74 -11.29
CA SER A 400 7.52 -9.04 -11.89
C SER A 400 8.83 -9.36 -11.15
N MET A 401 9.96 -9.14 -11.81
CA MET A 401 11.29 -9.33 -11.21
C MET A 401 12.08 -8.03 -11.13
N GLY A 402 12.94 -7.92 -10.12
CA GLY A 402 13.68 -6.69 -9.83
C GLY A 402 12.86 -5.65 -9.10
N ALA A 403 13.50 -4.52 -8.79
CA ALA A 403 12.88 -3.40 -8.10
C ALA A 403 12.25 -2.42 -9.11
N PRO A 404 11.13 -1.75 -8.75
CA PRO A 404 10.61 -0.63 -9.52
C PRO A 404 11.61 0.54 -9.59
N GLU A 405 11.92 1.02 -10.79
CA GLU A 405 12.89 2.11 -10.99
C GLU A 405 12.21 3.45 -11.32
N ASP A 406 11.35 3.46 -12.33
CA ASP A 406 10.61 4.65 -12.75
C ASP A 406 9.41 4.94 -11.83
N ASP A 407 8.96 6.20 -11.77
CA ASP A 407 7.86 6.60 -10.88
C ASP A 407 6.58 5.80 -11.12
N ARG A 408 6.29 5.52 -12.39
CA ARG A 408 5.11 4.72 -12.76
C ARG A 408 5.20 3.29 -12.22
N GLU A 409 6.39 2.69 -12.28
CA GLU A 409 6.63 1.36 -11.71
C GLU A 409 6.45 1.37 -10.20
N LYS A 410 6.94 2.41 -9.53
CA LYS A 410 6.85 2.57 -8.07
C LYS A 410 5.41 2.74 -7.59
N ILE A 411 4.59 3.56 -8.26
CA ILE A 411 3.17 3.72 -7.89
C ILE A 411 2.34 2.47 -8.14
N PHE A 412 2.65 1.66 -9.16
CA PHE A 412 1.92 0.40 -9.37
C PHE A 412 2.56 -0.79 -8.64
N LYS A 413 3.72 -0.58 -8.00
CA LYS A 413 4.51 -1.59 -7.29
C LYS A 413 4.84 -2.79 -8.18
N THR A 414 5.13 -2.52 -9.45
CA THR A 414 5.47 -3.50 -10.48
C THR A 414 6.65 -2.98 -11.29
N SER A 415 7.73 -3.75 -11.36
CA SER A 415 8.87 -3.43 -12.23
C SER A 415 8.55 -3.67 -13.71
N ASN A 416 9.35 -3.11 -14.62
CA ASN A 416 9.21 -3.35 -16.07
C ASN A 416 9.42 -4.81 -16.50
N ASN A 417 10.14 -5.62 -15.73
CA ASN A 417 10.33 -7.04 -16.01
C ASN A 417 9.12 -7.85 -15.53
N ILE A 418 7.97 -7.63 -16.16
CA ILE A 418 6.73 -8.37 -15.90
C ILE A 418 6.85 -9.76 -16.52
N LEU A 419 6.70 -10.78 -15.67
CA LEU A 419 6.73 -12.19 -16.07
C LEU A 419 5.35 -12.69 -16.52
N ILE A 420 4.30 -12.29 -15.79
CA ILE A 420 2.91 -12.61 -16.12
C ILE A 420 1.98 -11.60 -15.45
N THR A 421 0.85 -11.33 -16.11
CA THR A 421 -0.30 -10.62 -15.51
C THR A 421 -1.52 -11.53 -15.59
N LYS A 422 -2.11 -11.84 -14.44
CA LYS A 422 -3.33 -12.64 -14.31
C LYS A 422 -4.49 -11.73 -13.93
N ASP A 423 -5.28 -11.34 -14.92
CA ASP A 423 -6.51 -10.58 -14.73
C ASP A 423 -7.71 -11.48 -14.40
N ASN A 424 -8.83 -10.85 -14.03
CA ASN A 424 -10.13 -11.50 -13.80
C ASN A 424 -10.16 -12.50 -12.64
N ILE A 425 -9.41 -12.21 -11.57
CA ILE A 425 -9.48 -12.96 -10.32
C ILE A 425 -10.61 -12.38 -9.48
N ILE A 426 -11.76 -13.06 -9.47
CA ILE A 426 -12.94 -12.60 -8.76
C ILE A 426 -12.91 -13.09 -7.32
N ILE A 427 -12.87 -12.15 -6.37
CA ILE A 427 -13.01 -12.40 -4.93
C ILE A 427 -14.35 -11.82 -4.50
N SER A 428 -15.25 -12.67 -4.01
CA SER A 428 -16.55 -12.21 -3.49
C SER A 428 -16.41 -11.47 -2.16
N GLU A 429 -17.40 -10.63 -1.86
CA GLU A 429 -17.56 -9.97 -0.55
C GLU A 429 -17.50 -11.00 0.59
N GLU A 430 -18.23 -12.12 0.47
CA GLU A 430 -18.29 -13.15 1.48
C GLU A 430 -16.95 -13.86 1.71
N GLN A 431 -16.12 -14.00 0.68
CA GLN A 431 -14.77 -14.55 0.82
C GLN A 431 -13.83 -13.56 1.50
N ALA A 432 -13.84 -12.29 1.07
CA ALA A 432 -12.98 -11.25 1.65
C ALA A 432 -13.37 -10.87 3.08
N MET A 433 -14.62 -11.11 3.47
CA MET A 433 -15.13 -10.94 4.83
C MET A 433 -15.06 -12.25 5.65
N ARG A 434 -14.39 -13.29 5.12
CA ARG A 434 -14.21 -14.60 5.76
C ARG A 434 -15.51 -15.28 6.24
N ARG A 435 -16.62 -14.97 5.58
CA ARG A 435 -17.94 -15.61 5.80
C ARG A 435 -18.05 -16.95 5.08
N THR A 436 -17.17 -17.18 4.10
CA THR A 436 -17.01 -18.45 3.37
C THR A 436 -15.52 -18.81 3.27
N ALA A 437 -15.18 -19.93 2.60
CA ALA A 437 -13.79 -20.32 2.40
C ALA A 437 -12.99 -19.21 1.72
N SER A 438 -12.06 -18.61 2.48
CA SER A 438 -11.29 -17.43 2.10
C SER A 438 -9.86 -17.77 1.63
N GLU A 439 -9.49 -19.05 1.66
CA GLU A 439 -8.21 -19.56 1.16
C GLU A 439 -8.35 -20.05 -0.29
N ILE A 440 -7.57 -19.48 -1.19
CA ILE A 440 -7.68 -19.71 -2.64
C ILE A 440 -6.32 -20.16 -3.18
N ASN A 441 -6.27 -21.40 -3.66
CA ASN A 441 -5.08 -21.93 -4.32
C ASN A 441 -5.05 -21.51 -5.79
N LEU A 442 -4.01 -20.76 -6.18
CA LEU A 442 -3.78 -20.30 -7.54
C LEU A 442 -2.31 -20.45 -7.90
N ASN A 443 -2.00 -21.35 -8.84
CA ASN A 443 -0.67 -21.44 -9.42
C ASN A 443 -0.58 -20.53 -10.65
N LEU A 444 0.59 -19.96 -10.87
CA LEU A 444 0.89 -19.03 -11.96
C LEU A 444 2.00 -19.61 -12.84
N ASP A 445 1.67 -19.94 -14.08
CA ASP A 445 2.62 -20.47 -15.06
C ASP A 445 3.28 -19.32 -15.83
N VAL A 446 4.60 -19.25 -15.79
CA VAL A 446 5.41 -18.24 -16.48
C VAL A 446 6.05 -18.84 -17.73
N GLU A 447 6.12 -18.05 -18.80
CA GLU A 447 6.75 -18.48 -20.05
C GLU A 447 8.26 -18.76 -19.84
N PRO A 448 8.73 -19.97 -20.15
CA PRO A 448 10.13 -20.34 -19.94
C PRO A 448 11.06 -19.64 -20.94
N ALA A 449 12.31 -19.48 -20.53
CA ALA A 449 13.40 -18.97 -21.36
C ALA A 449 14.28 -20.11 -21.92
N SER A 450 15.14 -19.77 -22.88
CA SER A 450 16.16 -20.68 -23.40
C SER A 450 17.53 -20.01 -23.50
N ILE A 451 18.59 -20.80 -23.25
CA ILE A 451 19.99 -20.37 -23.41
C ILE A 451 20.64 -21.36 -24.36
N SER A 452 21.31 -20.86 -25.38
CA SER A 452 22.09 -21.67 -26.32
C SER A 452 23.50 -21.11 -26.45
N GLY A 453 24.42 -21.92 -26.96
CA GLY A 453 25.76 -21.47 -27.28
C GLY A 453 26.55 -22.55 -28.00
N ARG A 454 27.80 -22.22 -28.32
CA ARG A 454 28.78 -23.16 -28.87
C ARG A 454 30.10 -22.96 -28.13
N LEU A 455 30.71 -24.06 -27.68
CA LEU A 455 32.08 -24.07 -27.17
C LEU A 455 33.07 -24.41 -28.28
N TYR A 456 34.08 -23.56 -28.46
CA TYR A 456 35.18 -23.77 -29.39
C TYR A 456 36.47 -23.10 -28.91
N TRP A 457 37.60 -23.61 -29.37
CA TRP A 457 38.89 -22.95 -29.26
C TRP A 457 38.98 -21.84 -30.30
N ASP A 458 39.07 -20.60 -29.84
CA ASP A 458 39.21 -19.40 -30.67
C ASP A 458 40.68 -19.20 -31.04
N MET A 459 41.07 -19.72 -32.20
CA MET A 459 42.46 -19.82 -32.62
C MET A 459 42.98 -18.52 -33.25
N ASN A 460 42.08 -17.74 -33.87
CA ASN A 460 42.37 -16.46 -34.52
C ASN A 460 42.03 -15.24 -33.63
N LYS A 461 41.40 -15.46 -32.47
CA LYS A 461 41.04 -14.45 -31.46
C LYS A 461 40.07 -13.39 -31.96
N ASP A 462 39.08 -13.80 -32.75
CA ASP A 462 38.06 -12.90 -33.28
C ASP A 462 36.66 -13.09 -32.68
N GLU A 463 36.52 -13.97 -31.67
CA GLU A 463 35.26 -14.27 -30.98
C GLU A 463 34.14 -14.78 -31.91
N GLU A 464 34.47 -15.23 -33.12
CA GLU A 464 33.53 -15.77 -34.10
C GLU A 464 34.00 -17.14 -34.59
N PHE A 465 33.14 -18.16 -34.50
CA PHE A 465 33.52 -19.50 -34.98
C PHE A 465 33.76 -19.51 -36.49
N GLY A 466 35.02 -19.61 -36.89
CA GLY A 466 35.52 -19.62 -38.26
C GLY A 466 36.12 -20.95 -38.69
N THR A 467 36.83 -20.93 -39.82
CA THR A 467 37.48 -22.13 -40.39
C THR A 467 38.73 -22.57 -39.63
N ASP A 468 39.33 -21.67 -38.87
CA ASP A 468 40.57 -21.90 -38.13
C ASP A 468 40.30 -22.39 -36.70
N ASP A 469 39.04 -22.41 -36.27
CA ASP A 469 38.61 -22.77 -34.92
C ASP A 469 38.24 -24.24 -34.78
N VAL A 470 38.33 -24.73 -33.55
CA VAL A 470 38.09 -26.13 -33.22
C VAL A 470 36.96 -26.23 -32.22
N ALA A 471 35.84 -26.86 -32.62
CA ALA A 471 34.73 -27.13 -31.73
C ALA A 471 35.13 -28.05 -30.56
N ILE A 472 34.54 -27.82 -29.39
CA ILE A 472 34.82 -28.60 -28.18
C ILE A 472 33.58 -29.46 -27.84
N PRO A 473 33.53 -30.71 -28.34
CA PRO A 473 32.41 -31.62 -28.08
C PRO A 473 32.54 -32.33 -26.73
N LEU A 474 31.43 -32.92 -26.26
CA LEU A 474 31.39 -33.79 -25.08
C LEU A 474 31.76 -33.13 -23.75
N ILE A 475 31.56 -31.81 -23.63
CA ILE A 475 31.79 -31.05 -22.40
C ILE A 475 30.48 -30.83 -21.66
N SER A 476 30.49 -31.01 -20.33
CA SER A 476 29.34 -30.71 -19.48
C SER A 476 29.25 -29.21 -19.23
N VAL A 477 28.16 -28.60 -19.67
CA VAL A 477 27.78 -27.21 -19.41
C VAL A 477 26.64 -27.20 -18.41
N THR A 478 26.70 -26.32 -17.41
CA THR A 478 25.69 -26.17 -16.36
C THR A 478 25.15 -24.75 -16.34
N ALA A 479 23.82 -24.62 -16.34
CA ALA A 479 23.11 -23.40 -16.03
C ALA A 479 22.58 -23.49 -14.59
N ALA A 480 23.12 -22.66 -13.69
CA ALA A 480 22.76 -22.62 -12.28
C ALA A 480 21.91 -21.38 -11.99
N ASN A 481 20.66 -21.56 -11.55
CA ASN A 481 19.81 -20.45 -11.10
C ASN A 481 20.20 -20.04 -9.68
N ILE A 482 20.66 -18.79 -9.50
CA ILE A 482 21.28 -18.30 -8.27
C ILE A 482 20.31 -18.34 -7.08
N HIS A 483 19.03 -18.06 -7.35
CA HIS A 483 18.03 -17.85 -6.31
C HIS A 483 17.27 -19.11 -5.89
N SER A 484 16.93 -19.97 -6.85
CA SER A 484 16.27 -21.25 -6.58
C SER A 484 17.27 -22.36 -6.23
N GLY A 485 18.52 -22.24 -6.69
CA GLY A 485 19.54 -23.28 -6.59
C GLY A 485 19.33 -24.45 -7.56
N VAL A 486 18.43 -24.31 -8.53
CA VAL A 486 18.19 -25.32 -9.57
C VAL A 486 19.33 -25.28 -10.58
N ASN A 487 19.95 -26.44 -10.82
CA ASN A 487 21.02 -26.62 -11.80
C ASN A 487 20.55 -27.51 -12.94
N ASN A 488 20.68 -27.02 -14.16
CA ASN A 488 20.45 -27.79 -15.38
C ASN A 488 21.78 -28.04 -16.08
N SER A 489 22.10 -29.29 -16.40
CA SER A 489 23.35 -29.64 -17.09
C SER A 489 23.08 -30.34 -18.42
N ILE A 490 23.81 -29.96 -19.46
CA ILE A 490 23.77 -30.58 -20.79
C ILE A 490 25.19 -30.80 -21.32
N THR A 491 25.37 -31.81 -22.16
CA THR A 491 26.65 -32.09 -22.82
C THR A 491 26.69 -31.49 -24.22
N THR A 492 27.79 -30.83 -24.60
CA THR A 492 27.96 -30.29 -25.95
C THR A 492 27.95 -31.37 -27.04
N ASP A 493 27.33 -31.06 -28.18
CA ASP A 493 27.25 -31.96 -29.34
C ASP A 493 28.59 -32.07 -30.11
N SER A 494 28.62 -32.84 -31.21
CA SER A 494 29.83 -33.01 -32.03
C SER A 494 30.39 -31.72 -32.63
N ASN A 495 29.60 -30.66 -32.69
CA ASN A 495 29.96 -29.34 -33.18
C ASN A 495 30.14 -28.33 -32.03
N GLY A 496 30.20 -28.80 -30.78
CA GLY A 496 30.36 -27.95 -29.59
C GLY A 496 29.09 -27.20 -29.17
N ASN A 497 27.94 -27.42 -29.82
CA ASN A 497 26.71 -26.69 -29.47
C ASN A 497 26.08 -27.23 -28.18
N TYR A 498 25.46 -26.34 -27.41
CA TYR A 498 24.60 -26.69 -26.28
C TYR A 498 23.33 -25.81 -26.28
N LYS A 499 22.25 -26.34 -25.70
CA LYS A 499 20.98 -25.61 -25.52
C LYS A 499 20.26 -26.07 -24.25
N PHE A 500 19.96 -25.11 -23.39
CA PHE A 500 19.02 -25.24 -22.28
C PHE A 500 17.66 -24.72 -22.72
N GLU A 501 16.61 -25.52 -22.54
CA GLU A 501 15.22 -25.14 -22.79
C GLU A 501 14.43 -25.25 -21.49
N GLY A 502 13.35 -24.48 -21.35
CA GLY A 502 12.45 -24.61 -20.20
C GLY A 502 12.93 -23.89 -18.93
N LEU A 503 13.94 -23.02 -19.01
CA LEU A 503 14.50 -22.35 -17.86
C LEU A 503 13.50 -21.33 -17.28
N ALA A 504 13.38 -21.29 -15.96
CA ALA A 504 12.64 -20.23 -15.28
C ALA A 504 13.32 -18.87 -15.53
N PRO A 505 12.56 -17.77 -15.66
CA PRO A 505 13.14 -16.43 -15.59
C PRO A 505 13.87 -16.22 -14.27
N GLY A 506 15.01 -15.54 -14.31
CA GLY A 506 15.84 -15.34 -13.13
C GLY A 506 17.31 -15.07 -13.43
N GLU A 507 18.11 -15.09 -12.38
CA GLU A 507 19.55 -14.88 -12.48
C GLU A 507 20.29 -16.20 -12.58
N TYR A 508 21.24 -16.28 -13.52
CA TYR A 508 21.95 -17.50 -13.85
C TYR A 508 23.47 -17.32 -13.96
N GLU A 509 24.20 -18.31 -13.48
CA GLU A 509 25.61 -18.53 -13.80
C GLU A 509 25.73 -19.72 -14.75
N ILE A 510 26.45 -19.55 -15.86
CA ILE A 510 26.66 -20.57 -16.87
C ILE A 510 28.12 -21.00 -16.84
N THR A 511 28.37 -22.27 -16.56
CA THR A 511 29.72 -22.81 -16.34
C THR A 511 29.94 -24.08 -17.17
N ALA A 512 31.20 -24.39 -17.46
CA ALA A 512 31.61 -25.65 -18.07
C ALA A 512 32.71 -26.32 -17.27
N GLU A 513 32.81 -27.64 -17.40
CA GLU A 513 33.90 -28.42 -16.81
C GLU A 513 34.67 -29.17 -17.90
N ILE A 514 35.95 -28.79 -18.10
CA ILE A 514 36.85 -29.41 -19.08
C ILE A 514 38.02 -30.04 -18.34
N GLU A 515 38.16 -31.36 -18.39
CA GLU A 515 39.29 -32.10 -17.77
C GLU A 515 39.51 -31.79 -16.28
N GLY A 516 38.43 -31.51 -15.53
CA GLY A 516 38.47 -31.14 -14.11
C GLY A 516 38.76 -29.66 -13.84
N HIS A 517 38.82 -28.84 -14.88
CA HIS A 517 38.91 -27.38 -14.79
C HIS A 517 37.52 -26.75 -14.94
N HIS A 518 37.17 -25.90 -13.97
CA HIS A 518 35.95 -25.10 -14.00
C HIS A 518 36.15 -23.85 -14.85
N LEU A 519 35.20 -23.57 -15.73
CA LEU A 519 35.20 -22.43 -16.64
C LEU A 519 33.89 -21.66 -16.50
N ASP A 520 33.99 -20.37 -16.23
CA ASP A 520 32.84 -19.45 -16.26
C ASP A 520 32.61 -19.04 -17.71
N LEU A 521 31.43 -19.38 -18.27
CA LEU A 521 31.09 -19.05 -19.65
C LEU A 521 30.38 -17.70 -19.75
N ASP A 522 29.39 -17.46 -18.89
CA ASP A 522 28.61 -16.22 -18.85
C ASP A 522 27.81 -16.11 -17.54
N ALA A 523 27.33 -14.91 -17.23
CA ALA A 523 26.45 -14.67 -16.08
C ALA A 523 25.38 -13.61 -16.39
N TYR A 524 24.13 -13.94 -16.06
CA TYR A 524 22.95 -13.09 -16.26
C TYR A 524 22.40 -12.67 -14.90
N ILE A 525 22.84 -11.51 -14.41
CA ILE A 525 22.59 -11.03 -13.03
C ILE A 525 22.05 -9.60 -13.07
N GLY A 526 21.23 -9.22 -12.08
CA GLY A 526 20.67 -7.88 -11.95
C GLY A 526 19.78 -7.51 -13.13
N THR A 527 20.04 -6.35 -13.75
CA THR A 527 19.26 -5.86 -14.90
C THR A 527 19.41 -6.73 -16.16
N ALA A 528 20.44 -7.58 -16.20
CA ALA A 528 20.67 -8.57 -17.25
C ALA A 528 20.05 -9.94 -16.96
N GLY A 529 19.33 -10.09 -15.84
CA GLY A 529 18.61 -11.33 -15.50
C GLY A 529 17.67 -11.78 -16.63
N ILE A 530 17.55 -13.09 -16.78
CA ILE A 530 16.81 -13.74 -17.87
C ILE A 530 15.31 -13.46 -17.69
N ARG A 531 14.66 -13.01 -18.77
CA ARG A 531 13.24 -12.64 -18.80
C ARG A 531 12.35 -13.78 -19.30
N ALA A 532 11.06 -13.69 -19.01
CA ALA A 532 10.06 -14.61 -19.55
C ALA A 532 10.10 -14.65 -21.09
N GLY A 533 10.09 -15.86 -21.66
CA GLY A 533 10.13 -16.08 -23.11
C GLY A 533 11.41 -15.63 -23.83
N GLN A 534 12.49 -15.32 -23.09
CA GLN A 534 13.72 -14.84 -23.70
C GLN A 534 14.56 -15.99 -24.27
N ASP A 535 15.06 -15.80 -25.49
CA ASP A 535 16.06 -16.68 -26.12
C ASP A 535 17.43 -15.99 -26.10
N ILE A 536 18.42 -16.64 -25.49
CA ILE A 536 19.78 -16.13 -25.32
C ILE A 536 20.76 -17.01 -26.08
N THR A 537 21.75 -16.38 -26.71
CA THR A 537 22.88 -17.08 -27.35
C THR A 537 24.19 -16.56 -26.78
N ILE A 538 24.93 -17.43 -26.09
CA ILE A 538 26.26 -17.16 -25.56
C ILE A 538 27.29 -17.32 -26.68
N LYS A 539 28.16 -16.32 -26.84
CA LYS A 539 29.34 -16.42 -27.70
C LYS A 539 30.44 -17.16 -26.95
N GLY A 540 30.50 -18.49 -27.09
CA GLY A 540 31.47 -19.33 -26.38
C GLY A 540 32.81 -19.46 -27.10
N ALA A 541 33.66 -18.44 -27.03
CA ALA A 541 35.05 -18.51 -27.48
C ALA A 541 35.98 -18.75 -26.28
N LEU A 542 36.79 -19.82 -26.33
CA LEU A 542 37.85 -20.06 -25.37
C LEU A 542 39.19 -19.77 -26.03
N GLU A 543 39.90 -18.74 -25.53
CA GLU A 543 41.26 -18.46 -25.99
C GLU A 543 42.22 -19.58 -25.54
N PRO A 544 42.99 -20.19 -26.46
CA PRO A 544 44.01 -21.15 -26.09
C PRO A 544 45.14 -20.48 -25.29
N GLY A 545 45.51 -21.07 -24.15
CA GLY A 545 46.62 -20.63 -23.32
C GLY A 545 47.96 -21.19 -23.83
N ALA A 546 48.95 -20.32 -24.05
CA ALA A 546 50.29 -20.77 -24.43
C ALA A 546 51.11 -21.16 -23.20
N VAL A 547 51.33 -22.47 -22.99
CA VAL A 547 52.31 -22.95 -22.01
C VAL A 547 53.67 -23.05 -22.68
N TRP A 548 54.60 -22.19 -22.28
CA TRP A 548 55.99 -22.25 -22.73
C TRP A 548 56.85 -22.89 -21.64
N GLY A 549 57.53 -23.98 -21.99
CA GLY A 549 58.45 -24.70 -21.11
C GLY A 549 59.67 -25.16 -21.90
N LYS A 550 60.84 -25.18 -21.24
CA LYS A 550 62.05 -25.79 -21.78
C LYS A 550 62.19 -27.18 -21.21
N PHE A 551 61.91 -28.21 -22.01
CA PHE A 551 62.31 -29.57 -21.66
C PHE A 551 63.84 -29.66 -21.78
N ILE A 552 64.51 -29.97 -20.67
CA ILE A 552 65.93 -30.32 -20.67
C ILE A 552 65.97 -31.83 -20.56
N ASP A 553 66.12 -32.50 -21.71
CA ASP A 553 66.54 -33.90 -21.77
C ASP A 553 68.05 -33.96 -22.09
N GLU A 554 68.78 -34.83 -21.41
CA GLU A 554 70.25 -34.94 -21.48
C GLU A 554 70.76 -35.63 -22.76
N GLY A 555 70.01 -35.64 -23.86
CA GLY A 555 70.46 -36.41 -25.03
C GLY A 555 69.96 -36.06 -26.42
N LEU A 556 68.79 -35.46 -26.62
CA LEU A 556 68.19 -35.40 -27.96
C LEU A 556 67.42 -34.11 -28.27
N GLY A 557 68.12 -32.96 -28.25
CA GLY A 557 67.65 -31.74 -28.93
C GLY A 557 66.42 -31.05 -28.33
N SER A 558 66.35 -29.72 -28.46
CA SER A 558 65.16 -28.96 -28.09
C SER A 558 64.14 -29.03 -29.23
N GLU A 559 63.00 -29.69 -29.03
CA GLU A 559 61.83 -29.50 -29.87
C GLU A 559 60.80 -28.60 -29.18
N THR A 560 60.25 -27.67 -29.96
CA THR A 560 59.15 -26.82 -29.54
C THR A 560 57.85 -27.57 -29.83
N VAL A 561 57.11 -27.93 -28.79
CA VAL A 561 55.76 -28.48 -28.94
C VAL A 561 54.77 -27.39 -28.54
N THR A 562 53.87 -27.06 -29.46
CA THR A 562 52.67 -26.27 -29.21
C THR A 562 51.58 -27.25 -28.80
N VAL A 563 50.93 -27.02 -27.65
CA VAL A 563 49.72 -27.75 -27.22
C VAL A 563 48.57 -26.78 -27.25
#